data_AF-A0ABC9BB09-F1
#
_entry.id   AF-A0ABC9BB09-F1
#
_cell.length_a   1.000
_cell.length_b   1.000
_cell.length_c   1.000
_cell.angle_alpha   90.00
_cell.angle_beta   90.00
_cell.angle_gamma   90.00
#
_symmetry.space_group_name_H-M   'P 1'
#
loop_
_entity.id
_entity.type
_entity.pdbx_description
1 polymer ?
#
loop_
_entity_poly.entity_id
_entity_poly.type
_entity_poly.pdbx_seq_one_letter_code
_entity_poly.pdbx_strand_id
1 'polypeptide(L)'
;MAMEGPVLCRPAMQAKLPAAVHISNSLVKSGQLGSAFFGSMSKYRNVTRFISPVSQSATKNSSHVCCSFSSSSDGNGYMAGNFSESDEDYVDSTVLEAVEVRSGSEGYIIKMRDGKNLRCVHNNSHGRNIPESAPQPAIVLRIEDGSETLLPIIVLEMPSVLLMAAIRNVHIARPTIYQVVKEMIDKMGYKVKLVRVNKRIQEAYCAELHLIKIEDPTDNVTFDLRPSDAINIAVRCKVPIQVHRSLAYSDGIRPVEPARMAVAAGLSEGLLFTELDRPDGQPCVEERYKDAASWKDKLMQLRSKRKNWA
;
A
#
# COMPACT_ATOMS: atom_id res chain seq x y z
N MET A 1 74.11 -25.86 31.84
CA MET A 1 74.77 -25.31 30.64
C MET A 1 73.69 -25.08 29.58
N ALA A 2 73.65 -23.85 29.03
CA ALA A 2 72.82 -23.34 27.90
C ALA A 2 71.29 -23.34 28.12
N MET A 3 70.52 -22.25 28.24
CA MET A 3 70.51 -20.86 27.71
C MET A 3 70.30 -20.68 26.21
N GLU A 4 69.37 -19.74 25.92
CA GLU A 4 69.03 -19.05 24.66
C GLU A 4 68.20 -19.85 23.63
N GLY A 5 67.18 -19.32 22.95
CA GLY A 5 66.81 -17.96 22.54
C GLY A 5 66.27 -18.05 21.08
N PRO A 6 65.36 -17.17 20.61
CA PRO A 6 64.53 -17.43 19.43
C PRO A 6 65.20 -17.03 18.10
N VAL A 7 64.84 -17.71 17.00
CA VAL A 7 65.31 -17.36 15.65
C VAL A 7 64.16 -16.79 14.81
N LEU A 8 64.35 -15.52 14.43
CA LEU A 8 63.68 -14.78 13.37
C LEU A 8 63.93 -15.44 11.99
N CYS A 9 62.98 -15.32 11.05
CA CYS A 9 63.22 -14.67 9.75
C CYS A 9 61.94 -14.50 8.91
N ARG A 10 61.64 -13.25 8.53
CA ARG A 10 60.88 -12.82 7.33
C ARG A 10 61.85 -12.68 6.15
N PRO A 11 61.35 -12.64 4.90
CA PRO A 11 61.27 -11.36 4.16
C PRO A 11 59.89 -11.20 3.47
N ALA A 12 59.19 -10.07 3.50
CA ALA A 12 59.40 -8.78 2.82
C ALA A 12 59.30 -8.85 1.27
N MET A 13 58.15 -8.42 0.71
CA MET A 13 58.09 -7.39 -0.35
C MET A 13 56.66 -6.84 -0.60
N GLN A 14 56.60 -5.51 -0.57
CA GLN A 14 55.63 -4.55 -1.16
C GLN A 14 55.39 -4.81 -2.67
N ALA A 15 54.44 -4.25 -3.43
CA ALA A 15 53.34 -3.29 -3.31
C ALA A 15 52.57 -3.30 -4.65
N LYS A 16 51.30 -2.87 -4.67
CA LYS A 16 50.72 -1.84 -5.58
C LYS A 16 49.20 -1.96 -5.69
N LEU A 17 48.51 -0.95 -5.17
CA LEU A 17 47.21 -0.49 -5.65
C LEU A 17 47.37 0.08 -7.08
N PRO A 18 46.40 -0.08 -7.99
CA PRO A 18 46.21 0.84 -9.09
C PRO A 18 45.18 1.93 -8.72
N ALA A 19 45.57 3.13 -9.14
CA ALA A 19 44.96 4.42 -8.91
C ALA A 19 43.60 4.62 -9.60
N ALA A 20 42.83 5.53 -9.01
CA ALA A 20 41.72 6.23 -9.63
C ALA A 20 42.15 6.93 -10.93
N VAL A 21 41.34 6.78 -11.97
CA VAL A 21 41.46 7.54 -13.21
C VAL A 21 40.69 8.84 -13.04
N HIS A 22 41.44 9.92 -12.82
CA HIS A 22 41.01 11.30 -12.99
C HIS A 22 41.04 11.61 -14.50
N ILE A 23 39.91 11.98 -15.10
CA ILE A 23 39.88 12.65 -16.41
C ILE A 23 39.60 14.12 -16.16
N SER A 24 40.66 14.91 -16.25
CA SER A 24 40.63 16.35 -16.43
C SER A 24 40.27 16.68 -17.88
N ASN A 25 39.32 17.58 -18.11
CA ASN A 25 39.31 18.41 -19.31
C ASN A 25 39.01 19.85 -18.89
N SER A 26 40.04 20.70 -18.99
CA SER A 26 39.92 22.15 -19.01
C SER A 26 39.87 22.61 -20.47
N LEU A 27 38.91 23.45 -20.84
CA LEU A 27 39.11 24.34 -21.99
C LEU A 27 38.31 25.63 -21.81
N VAL A 28 39.01 26.74 -21.98
CA VAL A 28 38.60 28.14 -21.78
C VAL A 28 38.39 28.81 -23.14
N LYS A 29 37.30 29.57 -23.31
CA LYS A 29 37.15 30.89 -23.96
C LYS A 29 35.68 31.13 -24.35
N SER A 30 34.99 32.08 -23.73
CA SER A 30 34.87 33.52 -24.06
C SER A 30 33.90 33.82 -25.21
N GLY A 31 32.87 34.63 -24.94
CA GLY A 31 32.04 35.26 -25.96
C GLY A 31 30.75 35.85 -25.39
N GLN A 32 30.74 37.16 -25.17
CA GLN A 32 29.57 37.97 -24.80
C GLN A 32 28.53 38.00 -25.93
N LEU A 33 27.23 37.99 -25.59
CA LEU A 33 26.25 38.91 -26.17
C LEU A 33 24.99 38.94 -25.29
N GLY A 34 24.54 40.14 -24.93
CA GLY A 34 23.35 40.37 -24.12
C GLY A 34 22.15 40.85 -24.93
N SER A 35 20.96 40.71 -24.33
CA SER A 35 19.76 41.55 -24.47
C SER A 35 18.74 41.03 -23.44
N ALA A 36 18.53 41.65 -22.28
CA ALA A 36 17.81 42.90 -21.97
C ALA A 36 16.30 42.70 -21.65
N PHE A 37 15.87 43.36 -20.56
CA PHE A 37 14.50 43.68 -20.09
C PHE A 37 13.66 42.51 -19.53
N PHE A 38 13.23 42.51 -18.25
CA PHE A 38 12.35 43.50 -17.61
C PHE A 38 12.56 43.56 -16.07
N GLY A 39 12.53 44.76 -15.49
CA GLY A 39 12.75 44.99 -14.06
C GLY A 39 11.46 45.13 -13.24
N SER A 40 11.61 44.93 -11.94
CA SER A 40 10.80 45.62 -10.92
C SER A 40 11.73 46.03 -9.79
N MET A 41 11.75 47.33 -9.51
CA MET A 41 12.53 47.96 -8.45
C MET A 41 11.75 47.93 -7.14
N SER A 42 12.40 47.58 -6.03
CA SER A 42 12.05 48.18 -4.74
C SER A 42 13.29 48.38 -3.88
N LYS A 43 13.26 49.53 -3.20
CA LYS A 43 14.34 50.31 -2.60
C LYS A 43 14.83 49.67 -1.30
N TYR A 44 16.14 49.60 -1.10
CA TYR A 44 16.74 49.82 0.23
C TYR A 44 18.01 50.67 0.13
N ARG A 45 18.09 51.63 1.06
CA ARG A 45 19.05 52.73 1.15
C ARG A 45 20.46 52.27 1.55
N ASN A 46 21.44 53.00 1.03
CA ASN A 46 22.86 53.03 1.41
C ASN A 46 23.11 53.24 2.92
N VAL A 47 24.24 52.75 3.45
CA VAL A 47 25.35 53.54 4.05
C VAL A 47 26.63 52.68 4.12
N THR A 48 27.76 53.37 4.11
CA THR A 48 29.11 53.06 3.62
C THR A 48 30.11 52.69 4.74
N ARG A 49 31.06 51.78 4.41
CA ARG A 49 32.47 51.54 4.87
C ARG A 49 32.96 52.01 6.27
N PHE A 50 33.82 51.21 6.93
CA PHE A 50 35.30 51.38 6.96
C PHE A 50 36.03 50.42 7.95
N ILE A 51 37.06 49.73 7.43
CA ILE A 51 38.41 49.35 7.94
C ILE A 51 38.62 48.63 9.32
N SER A 52 39.32 47.49 9.25
CA SER A 52 39.93 46.62 10.29
C SER A 52 41.21 47.24 10.93
N PRO A 53 42.03 46.58 11.81
CA PRO A 53 41.96 45.25 12.45
C PRO A 53 42.21 45.30 13.98
N VAL A 54 42.21 44.16 14.69
CA VAL A 54 43.19 43.77 15.75
C VAL A 54 42.81 42.42 16.41
N SER A 55 43.89 41.69 16.71
CA SER A 55 44.19 40.36 17.26
C SER A 55 43.28 39.57 18.22
N GLN A 56 43.33 38.23 18.03
CA GLN A 56 43.31 37.12 19.01
C GLN A 56 41.98 36.87 19.77
N SER A 57 41.52 35.66 20.10
CA SER A 57 42.12 34.34 20.24
C SER A 57 41.04 33.25 20.00
N ALA A 58 41.47 32.01 19.82
CA ALA A 58 40.62 30.87 19.48
C ALA A 58 39.71 30.41 20.64
N THR A 59 38.41 30.29 20.38
CA THR A 59 37.50 29.39 21.11
C THR A 59 36.58 28.69 20.10
N LYS A 60 36.57 27.36 20.15
CA LYS A 60 35.67 26.50 19.37
C LYS A 60 34.26 26.67 19.92
N ASN A 61 33.38 27.39 19.22
CA ASN A 61 31.95 27.34 19.49
C ASN A 61 31.28 26.38 18.50
N SER A 62 30.92 25.20 19.01
CA SER A 62 29.95 24.30 18.40
C SER A 62 28.59 24.97 18.45
N SER A 63 28.11 25.50 17.32
CA SER A 63 26.76 26.03 17.21
C SER A 63 25.76 24.87 17.17
N HIS A 64 25.29 24.43 18.34
CA HIS A 64 24.00 23.73 18.42
C HIS A 64 22.92 24.73 17.97
N VAL A 65 22.33 24.48 16.81
CA VAL A 65 21.12 25.18 16.38
C VAL A 65 20.01 24.77 17.33
N CYS A 66 19.72 25.64 18.30
CA CYS A 66 18.61 25.48 19.22
C CYS A 66 17.34 25.95 18.51
N CYS A 67 16.53 25.01 18.04
CA CYS A 67 15.20 25.30 17.51
C CYS A 67 14.26 25.55 18.70
N SER A 68 14.06 26.81 19.09
CA SER A 68 12.95 27.18 19.98
C SER A 68 11.65 27.12 19.20
N PHE A 69 10.96 25.98 19.23
CA PHE A 69 9.57 25.90 18.79
C PHE A 69 8.69 26.53 19.88
N SER A 70 8.24 27.76 19.65
CA SER A 70 7.10 28.33 20.37
C SER A 70 5.85 27.55 19.99
N SER A 71 5.55 26.50 20.74
CA SER A 71 4.34 25.71 20.58
C SER A 71 3.20 26.40 21.33
N SER A 72 2.40 27.21 20.64
CA SER A 72 1.08 27.61 21.16
C SER A 72 0.14 26.43 20.99
N SER A 73 0.16 25.52 21.96
CA SER A 73 -0.82 24.46 22.07
C SER A 73 -2.11 25.07 22.60
N ASP A 74 -3.04 25.41 21.71
CA ASP A 74 -4.42 25.60 22.12
C ASP A 74 -4.89 24.26 22.72
N GLY A 75 -5.14 24.27 24.03
CA GLY A 75 -5.34 23.09 24.88
C GLY A 75 -6.60 22.29 24.60
N ASN A 76 -7.00 22.13 23.34
CA ASN A 76 -8.00 21.17 22.94
C ASN A 76 -7.34 19.79 22.73
N GLY A 77 -6.66 19.33 23.78
CA GLY A 77 -6.24 17.95 23.89
C GLY A 77 -7.50 17.12 24.01
N TYR A 78 -7.89 16.46 22.92
CA TYR A 78 -8.70 15.25 23.02
C TYR A 78 -7.87 14.27 23.84
N MET A 79 -8.09 14.26 25.16
CA MET A 79 -7.61 13.19 26.01
C MET A 79 -8.12 11.91 25.35
N ALA A 80 -7.19 11.02 24.97
CA ALA A 80 -7.54 9.67 24.56
C ALA A 80 -8.42 9.11 25.67
N GLY A 81 -9.71 8.95 25.38
CA GLY A 81 -10.64 8.40 26.35
C GLY A 81 -10.17 7.00 26.66
N ASN A 82 -9.73 6.76 27.88
CA ASN A 82 -9.56 5.41 28.41
C ASN A 82 -10.96 4.81 28.58
N PHE A 83 -11.58 4.43 27.46
CA PHE A 83 -12.59 3.40 27.49
C PHE A 83 -11.81 2.11 27.74
N SER A 84 -11.98 1.52 28.92
CA SER A 84 -11.60 0.14 29.13
C SER A 84 -12.54 -0.73 28.30
N GLU A 85 -12.38 -0.70 26.97
CA GLU A 85 -13.08 -1.61 26.09
C GLU A 85 -12.63 -3.02 26.47
N SER A 86 -13.60 -3.85 26.81
CA SER A 86 -13.31 -5.18 27.29
C SER A 86 -12.81 -6.02 26.11
N ASP A 87 -11.83 -6.88 26.35
CA ASP A 87 -11.34 -7.81 25.32
C ASP A 87 -12.49 -8.70 24.79
N GLU A 88 -13.56 -8.86 25.59
CA GLU A 88 -14.81 -9.57 25.27
C GLU A 88 -15.69 -8.87 24.22
N ASP A 89 -15.37 -7.65 23.80
CA ASP A 89 -16.09 -6.94 22.73
C ASP A 89 -15.45 -7.13 21.34
N TYR A 90 -14.29 -7.80 21.30
CA TYR A 90 -13.49 -8.05 20.10
C TYR A 90 -13.48 -9.52 19.65
N VAL A 91 -13.52 -9.73 18.33
CA VAL A 91 -13.43 -11.06 17.71
C VAL A 91 -12.25 -11.06 16.74
N ASP A 92 -11.51 -12.16 16.69
CA ASP A 92 -10.44 -12.36 15.71
C ASP A 92 -10.98 -12.43 14.28
N SER A 93 -10.12 -12.08 13.33
CA SER A 93 -10.47 -12.02 11.92
C SER A 93 -9.31 -12.43 11.02
N THR A 94 -9.66 -13.00 9.87
CA THR A 94 -8.70 -13.37 8.83
C THR A 94 -8.89 -12.56 7.56
N VAL A 95 -7.78 -12.14 6.95
CA VAL A 95 -7.83 -11.41 5.68
C VAL A 95 -8.11 -12.39 4.53
N LEU A 96 -9.09 -12.07 3.70
CA LEU A 96 -9.36 -12.79 2.46
C LEU A 96 -8.53 -12.26 1.30
N GLU A 97 -8.19 -13.14 0.37
CA GLU A 97 -7.61 -12.76 -0.91
C GLU A 97 -8.67 -12.20 -1.87
N ALA A 98 -9.28 -11.09 -1.46
CA ALA A 98 -10.19 -10.29 -2.24
C ALA A 98 -9.42 -9.14 -2.94
N VAL A 99 -9.94 -8.70 -4.08
CA VAL A 99 -9.36 -7.62 -4.88
C VAL A 99 -10.22 -6.37 -4.79
N GLU A 100 -11.51 -6.52 -5.09
CA GLU A 100 -12.45 -5.41 -5.20
C GLU A 100 -13.84 -5.82 -4.72
N VAL A 101 -14.62 -4.81 -4.30
CA VAL A 101 -16.02 -4.93 -3.91
C VAL A 101 -16.82 -3.95 -4.74
N ARG A 102 -18.01 -4.37 -5.16
CA ARG A 102 -19.03 -3.50 -5.75
C ARG A 102 -20.39 -3.79 -5.12
N SER A 103 -21.25 -2.79 -5.07
CA SER A 103 -22.64 -2.94 -4.67
C SER A 103 -23.56 -2.81 -5.87
N GLY A 104 -24.70 -3.51 -5.84
CA GLY A 104 -25.75 -3.47 -6.85
C GLY A 104 -27.11 -3.84 -6.25
N SER A 105 -28.13 -3.98 -7.10
CA SER A 105 -29.51 -4.29 -6.67
C SER A 105 -29.63 -5.58 -5.86
N GLU A 106 -28.81 -6.57 -6.21
CA GLU A 106 -28.80 -7.91 -5.59
C GLU A 106 -27.86 -8.02 -4.37
N GLY A 107 -27.34 -6.90 -3.86
CA GLY A 107 -26.40 -6.87 -2.74
C GLY A 107 -24.98 -6.50 -3.13
N TYR A 108 -24.01 -7.19 -2.53
CA TYR A 108 -22.58 -6.96 -2.74
C TYR A 108 -21.95 -8.08 -3.56
N ILE A 109 -21.00 -7.73 -4.40
CA ILE A 109 -20.18 -8.68 -5.13
C ILE A 109 -18.73 -8.42 -4.75
N ILE A 110 -18.09 -9.42 -4.13
CA ILE A 110 -16.67 -9.42 -3.83
C ILE A 110 -15.97 -10.22 -4.92
N LYS A 111 -15.04 -9.58 -5.64
CA LYS A 111 -14.18 -10.29 -6.58
C LYS A 111 -12.95 -10.80 -5.84
N MET A 112 -12.82 -12.11 -5.81
CA MET A 112 -11.69 -12.82 -5.26
C MET A 112 -10.51 -12.75 -6.23
N ARG A 113 -9.29 -12.94 -5.72
CA ARG A 113 -8.06 -12.92 -6.52
C ARG A 113 -8.01 -14.01 -7.58
N ASP A 114 -8.64 -15.16 -7.33
CA ASP A 114 -8.77 -16.25 -8.31
C ASP A 114 -9.75 -15.93 -9.46
N GLY A 115 -10.32 -14.74 -9.47
CA GLY A 115 -11.28 -14.27 -10.46
C GLY A 115 -12.72 -14.69 -10.16
N LYS A 116 -12.96 -15.47 -9.10
CA LYS A 116 -14.32 -15.82 -8.70
C LYS A 116 -15.02 -14.63 -8.05
N ASN A 117 -16.33 -14.55 -8.28
CA ASN A 117 -17.18 -13.56 -7.65
C ASN A 117 -17.98 -14.23 -6.53
N LEU A 118 -17.86 -13.69 -5.32
CA LEU A 118 -18.66 -14.06 -4.17
C LEU A 118 -19.82 -13.06 -4.06
N ARG A 119 -21.05 -13.57 -4.16
CA ARG A 119 -22.24 -12.75 -3.89
C ARG A 119 -22.50 -12.73 -2.40
N CYS A 120 -22.78 -11.55 -1.87
CA CYS A 120 -23.03 -11.35 -0.46
C CYS A 120 -24.23 -10.44 -0.24
N VAL A 121 -24.95 -10.65 0.85
CA VAL A 121 -26.05 -9.79 1.30
C VAL A 121 -25.67 -9.12 2.60
N HIS A 122 -26.20 -7.92 2.84
CA HIS A 122 -25.95 -7.19 4.08
C HIS A 122 -26.59 -7.91 5.27
N ASN A 123 -25.92 -7.92 6.43
CA ASN A 123 -26.46 -8.57 7.62
C ASN A 123 -27.80 -7.98 8.07
N ASN A 124 -28.00 -6.68 7.86
CA ASN A 124 -29.22 -5.96 8.19
C ASN A 124 -30.03 -5.55 6.95
N SER A 125 -30.26 -6.48 6.02
CA SER A 125 -30.92 -6.22 4.72
C SER A 125 -32.43 -5.93 4.78
N HIS A 126 -32.96 -5.37 5.87
CA HIS A 126 -34.37 -4.97 5.95
C HIS A 126 -34.67 -3.81 4.96
N GLY A 127 -34.95 -4.15 3.71
CA GLY A 127 -35.52 -3.25 2.70
C GLY A 127 -34.68 -2.03 2.30
N ARG A 128 -33.39 -1.99 2.62
CA ARG A 128 -32.52 -0.87 2.20
C ARG A 128 -32.15 -1.05 0.73
N ASN A 129 -32.56 -0.10 -0.10
CA ASN A 129 -32.01 0.04 -1.46
C ASN A 129 -30.50 0.29 -1.33
N ILE A 130 -29.70 -0.68 -1.76
CA ILE A 130 -28.24 -0.53 -1.78
C ILE A 130 -27.91 0.24 -3.06
N PRO A 131 -27.29 1.44 -2.95
CA PRO A 131 -26.91 2.19 -4.14
C PRO A 131 -25.89 1.40 -4.95
N GLU A 132 -26.07 1.38 -6.27
CA GLU A 132 -25.10 0.76 -7.16
C GLU A 132 -23.78 1.54 -7.12
N SER A 133 -22.68 0.82 -6.96
CA SER A 133 -21.34 1.40 -6.88
C SER A 133 -20.41 0.71 -7.87
N ALA A 134 -19.50 1.49 -8.43
CA ALA A 134 -18.42 0.96 -9.25
C ALA A 134 -17.51 0.02 -8.42
N PRO A 135 -16.78 -0.91 -9.06
CA PRO A 135 -15.78 -1.71 -8.37
C PRO A 135 -14.74 -0.83 -7.68
N GLN A 136 -14.52 -1.08 -6.39
CA GLN A 136 -13.57 -0.37 -5.56
C GLN A 136 -12.60 -1.36 -4.90
N PRO A 137 -11.29 -1.04 -4.83
CA PRO A 137 -10.34 -1.86 -4.09
C PRO A 137 -10.77 -1.99 -2.63
N ALA A 138 -10.68 -3.20 -2.08
CA ALA A 138 -11.12 -3.46 -0.72
C ALA A 138 -10.21 -4.48 -0.02
N ILE A 139 -10.09 -4.34 1.29
CA ILE A 139 -9.60 -5.40 2.18
C ILE A 139 -10.83 -6.05 2.78
N VAL A 140 -10.96 -7.37 2.66
CA VAL A 140 -12.10 -8.10 3.21
C VAL A 140 -11.62 -8.94 4.39
N LEU A 141 -12.17 -8.66 5.58
CA LEU A 141 -11.94 -9.44 6.78
C LEU A 141 -13.05 -10.48 6.95
N ARG A 142 -12.71 -11.73 7.21
CA ARG A 142 -13.64 -12.77 7.66
C ARG A 142 -13.62 -12.79 9.18
N ILE A 143 -14.79 -12.71 9.80
CA ILE A 143 -14.92 -12.76 11.26
C ILE A 143 -14.88 -14.22 11.72
N GLU A 144 -14.09 -14.51 12.76
CA GLU A 144 -13.86 -15.87 13.28
C GLU A 144 -14.79 -16.22 14.47
N ASP A 145 -16.07 -15.85 14.36
CA ASP A 145 -17.13 -16.19 15.33
C ASP A 145 -18.06 -17.32 14.86
N GLY A 146 -17.78 -17.91 13.69
CA GLY A 146 -18.62 -18.93 13.07
C GLY A 146 -19.84 -18.39 12.29
N SER A 147 -20.02 -17.07 12.21
CA SER A 147 -21.17 -16.46 11.50
C SER A 147 -21.02 -16.36 9.99
N GLU A 148 -19.84 -16.72 9.45
CA GLU A 148 -19.40 -16.46 8.07
C GLU A 148 -19.48 -14.99 7.64
N THR A 149 -19.57 -14.07 8.60
CA THR A 149 -19.62 -12.63 8.33
C THR A 149 -18.31 -12.15 7.73
N LEU A 150 -18.43 -11.33 6.68
CA LEU A 150 -17.35 -10.63 6.03
C LEU A 150 -17.49 -9.13 6.26
N LEU A 151 -16.40 -8.45 6.56
CA LEU A 151 -16.34 -7.00 6.68
C LEU A 151 -15.48 -6.42 5.55
N PRO A 152 -16.09 -5.85 4.50
CA PRO A 152 -15.36 -5.15 3.45
C PRO A 152 -14.96 -3.75 3.90
N ILE A 153 -13.67 -3.45 3.85
CA ILE A 153 -13.10 -2.12 4.11
C ILE A 153 -12.59 -1.58 2.77
N ILE A 154 -13.26 -0.54 2.25
CA ILE A 154 -12.85 0.12 1.01
C ILE A 154 -11.53 0.85 1.24
N VAL A 155 -10.58 0.65 0.33
CA VAL A 155 -9.23 1.21 0.40
C VAL A 155 -8.77 1.73 -0.95
N LEU A 156 -7.63 2.41 -0.94
CA LEU A 156 -6.92 2.71 -2.18
C LEU A 156 -6.21 1.46 -2.71
N GLU A 157 -5.88 1.48 -3.99
CA GLU A 157 -5.25 0.36 -4.69
C GLU A 157 -3.92 -0.07 -4.04
N MET A 158 -3.03 0.88 -3.74
CA MET A 158 -1.69 0.58 -3.23
C MET A 158 -1.67 -0.19 -1.89
N PRO A 159 -2.42 0.21 -0.84
CA PRO A 159 -2.52 -0.58 0.39
C PRO A 159 -3.03 -2.02 0.17
N SER A 160 -3.99 -2.22 -0.74
CA SER A 160 -4.50 -3.55 -1.08
C SER A 160 -3.44 -4.39 -1.78
N VAL A 161 -2.75 -3.84 -2.79
CA VAL A 161 -1.65 -4.50 -3.51
C VAL A 161 -0.52 -4.91 -2.55
N LEU A 162 -0.10 -4.00 -1.66
CA LEU A 162 0.96 -4.26 -0.69
C LEU A 162 0.56 -5.31 0.36
N LEU A 163 -0.72 -5.38 0.72
CA LEU A 163 -1.25 -6.41 1.60
C LEU A 163 -1.22 -7.78 0.93
N MET A 164 -1.70 -7.86 -0.31
CA MET A 164 -1.71 -9.09 -1.10
C MET A 164 -0.30 -9.62 -1.37
N ALA A 165 0.68 -8.72 -1.58
CA ALA A 165 2.08 -9.09 -1.67
C ALA A 165 2.60 -9.70 -0.36
N ALA A 166 2.21 -9.14 0.80
CA ALA A 166 2.61 -9.65 2.11
C ALA A 166 2.00 -11.03 2.40
N ILE A 167 0.69 -11.21 2.16
CA ILE A 167 -0.02 -12.48 2.37
C ILE A 167 0.63 -13.61 1.55
N ARG A 168 1.02 -13.31 0.30
CA ARG A 168 1.71 -14.26 -0.58
C ARG A 168 3.22 -14.35 -0.37
N ASN A 169 3.77 -13.65 0.63
CA ASN A 169 5.21 -13.59 0.90
C ASN A 169 6.04 -13.20 -0.34
N VAL A 170 5.50 -12.31 -1.18
CA VAL A 170 6.20 -11.78 -2.35
C VAL A 170 7.27 -10.78 -1.91
N HIS A 171 8.51 -11.02 -2.31
CA HIS A 171 9.62 -10.12 -2.00
C HIS A 171 9.57 -8.86 -2.87
N ILE A 172 9.62 -7.69 -2.23
CA ILE A 172 9.71 -6.38 -2.89
C ILE A 172 11.14 -5.86 -2.70
N ALA A 173 11.79 -5.46 -3.79
CA ALA A 173 13.22 -5.14 -3.81
C ALA A 173 13.63 -3.98 -2.88
N ARG A 174 12.71 -3.08 -2.55
CA ARG A 174 12.91 -2.00 -1.58
C ARG A 174 11.95 -2.18 -0.39
N PRO A 175 12.40 -1.87 0.85
CA PRO A 175 11.51 -1.89 2.00
C PRO A 175 10.30 -0.99 1.78
N THR A 176 9.10 -1.55 2.01
CA THR A 176 7.87 -0.76 2.03
C THR A 176 7.79 0.04 3.33
N ILE A 177 6.91 1.04 3.39
CA ILE A 177 6.66 1.79 4.63
C ILE A 177 6.30 0.85 5.80
N TYR A 178 5.54 -0.21 5.55
CA TYR A 178 5.17 -1.19 6.57
C TYR A 178 6.36 -1.99 7.10
N GLN A 179 7.33 -2.29 6.24
CA GLN A 179 8.58 -2.94 6.66
C GLN A 179 9.46 -1.98 7.46
N VAL A 180 9.56 -0.71 7.03
CA VAL A 180 10.29 0.32 7.76
C VAL A 180 9.69 0.54 9.15
N VAL A 181 8.36 0.65 9.26
CA VAL A 181 7.66 0.81 10.54
C VAL A 181 7.91 -0.39 11.45
N LYS A 182 7.83 -1.63 10.93
CA LYS A 182 8.16 -2.83 11.70
C LYS A 182 9.59 -2.77 12.26
N GLU A 183 10.58 -2.45 11.43
CA GLU A 183 11.98 -2.34 11.87
C GLU A 183 12.21 -1.21 12.88
N MET A 184 11.46 -0.11 12.76
CA MET A 184 11.51 0.97 13.74
C MET A 184 10.97 0.51 15.09
N ILE A 185 9.81 -0.18 15.11
CA ILE A 185 9.21 -0.74 16.34
C ILE A 185 10.20 -1.69 17.01
N ASP A 186 10.77 -2.63 16.25
CA ASP A 186 11.73 -3.62 16.75
C ASP A 186 12.98 -2.91 17.35
N LYS A 187 13.52 -1.88 16.67
CA LYS A 187 14.69 -1.12 17.14
C LYS A 187 14.42 -0.26 18.37
N MET A 188 13.17 0.14 18.58
CA MET A 188 12.75 0.90 19.76
C MET A 188 12.49 -0.01 20.98
N GLY A 189 12.67 -1.32 20.86
CA GLY A 189 12.45 -2.27 21.96
C GLY A 189 10.98 -2.60 22.21
N TYR A 190 10.13 -2.39 21.20
CA TYR A 190 8.71 -2.74 21.24
C TYR A 190 8.41 -3.91 20.32
N LYS A 191 7.28 -4.55 20.57
CA LYS A 191 6.70 -5.58 19.70
C LYS A 191 5.24 -5.24 19.44
N VAL A 192 4.78 -5.44 18.21
CA VAL A 192 3.35 -5.39 17.91
C VAL A 192 2.64 -6.53 18.63
N LYS A 193 1.61 -6.23 19.41
CA LYS A 193 0.78 -7.20 20.12
C LYS A 193 -0.39 -7.65 19.25
N LEU A 194 -1.18 -6.69 18.76
CA LEU A 194 -2.39 -6.94 17.96
C LEU A 194 -2.84 -5.64 17.27
N VAL A 195 -3.82 -5.76 16.38
CA VAL A 195 -4.54 -4.63 15.78
C VAL A 195 -6.03 -4.78 16.07
N ARG A 196 -6.70 -3.67 16.40
CA ARG A 196 -8.16 -3.63 16.56
C ARG A 196 -8.79 -2.69 15.53
N VAL A 197 -9.91 -3.10 14.94
CA VAL A 197 -10.77 -2.25 14.11
C VAL A 197 -12.01 -1.94 14.94
N ASN A 198 -12.08 -0.71 15.46
CA ASN A 198 -12.95 -0.40 16.61
C ASN A 198 -14.32 0.10 16.15
N LYS A 199 -14.32 1.19 15.36
CA LYS A 199 -15.54 1.94 15.05
C LYS A 199 -15.52 2.52 13.64
N ARG A 200 -16.68 2.99 13.22
CA ARG A 200 -16.87 3.74 11.98
C ARG A 200 -17.48 5.10 12.29
N ILE A 201 -16.83 6.16 11.83
CA ILE A 201 -17.27 7.55 12.00
C ILE A 201 -17.43 8.15 10.60
N GLN A 202 -18.64 8.62 10.26
CA GLN A 202 -18.91 9.27 8.96
C GLN A 202 -18.35 8.48 7.78
N GLU A 203 -18.69 7.18 7.72
CA GLU A 203 -18.25 6.23 6.71
C GLU A 203 -16.77 5.78 6.78
N ALA A 204 -15.94 6.39 7.62
CA ALA A 204 -14.54 6.05 7.81
C ALA A 204 -14.32 5.11 9.00
N TYR A 205 -13.67 3.98 8.77
CA TYR A 205 -13.27 3.05 9.82
C TYR A 205 -12.00 3.53 10.53
N CYS A 206 -11.95 3.34 11.85
CA CYS A 206 -10.80 3.61 12.71
C CYS A 206 -10.18 2.30 13.19
N ALA A 207 -8.86 2.26 13.33
CA ALA A 207 -8.15 1.10 13.85
C ALA A 207 -7.03 1.51 14.80
N GLU A 208 -6.70 0.63 15.74
CA GLU A 208 -5.65 0.83 16.71
C GLU A 208 -4.56 -0.24 16.56
N LEU A 209 -3.31 0.20 16.57
CA LEU A 209 -2.13 -0.66 16.67
C LEU A 209 -1.66 -0.69 18.11
N HIS A 210 -1.69 -1.87 18.72
CA HIS A 210 -1.29 -2.08 20.11
C HIS A 210 0.14 -2.63 20.13
N LEU A 211 1.04 -1.91 20.79
CA LEU A 211 2.42 -2.31 21.02
C LEU A 211 2.65 -2.63 22.50
N ILE A 212 3.57 -3.53 22.76
CA ILE A 212 4.07 -3.82 24.11
C ILE A 212 5.60 -3.68 24.12
N LYS A 213 6.14 -3.16 25.21
CA LYS A 213 7.59 -3.13 25.39
C LYS A 213 8.11 -4.54 25.69
N ILE A 214 9.26 -4.90 25.12
CA ILE A 214 9.81 -6.26 25.26
C ILE A 214 10.24 -6.54 26.70
N GLU A 215 10.78 -5.54 27.39
CA GLU A 215 11.30 -5.66 28.76
C GLU A 215 10.22 -5.52 29.84
N ASP A 216 9.13 -4.80 29.54
CA ASP A 216 8.02 -4.58 30.46
C ASP A 216 6.69 -4.72 29.71
N PRO A 217 6.03 -5.89 29.78
CA PRO A 217 4.76 -6.13 29.12
C PRO A 217 3.60 -5.26 29.63
N THR A 218 3.78 -4.58 30.77
CA THR A 218 2.80 -3.64 31.34
C THR A 218 2.81 -2.31 30.61
N ASP A 219 3.94 -1.97 29.98
CA ASP A 219 4.10 -0.78 29.16
C ASP A 219 3.49 -1.03 27.77
N ASN A 220 2.23 -0.62 27.63
CA ASN A 220 1.47 -0.68 26.39
C ASN A 220 1.37 0.69 25.72
N VAL A 221 1.56 0.70 24.40
CA VAL A 221 1.43 1.91 23.60
C VAL A 221 0.45 1.64 22.47
N THR A 222 -0.54 2.52 22.33
CA THR A 222 -1.57 2.39 21.30
C THR A 222 -1.45 3.54 20.32
N PHE A 223 -1.53 3.23 19.02
CA PHE A 223 -1.54 4.22 17.93
C PHE A 223 -2.83 4.13 17.14
N ASP A 224 -3.51 5.26 16.96
CA ASP A 224 -4.62 5.38 16.02
C ASP A 224 -4.09 5.39 14.58
N LEU A 225 -4.64 4.51 13.75
CA LEU A 225 -4.25 4.28 12.37
C LEU A 225 -5.47 4.07 11.49
N ARG A 226 -5.29 4.29 10.18
CA ARG A 226 -6.25 3.78 9.19
C ARG A 226 -6.21 2.25 9.20
N PRO A 227 -7.35 1.55 9.06
CA PRO A 227 -7.39 0.09 9.07
C PRO A 227 -6.47 -0.54 8.03
N SER A 228 -6.35 0.05 6.83
CA SER A 228 -5.47 -0.45 5.78
C SER A 228 -4.01 -0.53 6.20
N ASP A 229 -3.55 0.45 6.97
CA ASP A 229 -2.16 0.54 7.43
C ASP A 229 -1.93 -0.41 8.61
N ALA A 230 -2.86 -0.42 9.58
CA ALA A 230 -2.82 -1.31 10.72
C ALA A 230 -2.81 -2.79 10.30
N ILE A 231 -3.72 -3.19 9.41
CA ILE A 231 -3.81 -4.56 8.87
C ILE A 231 -2.52 -4.94 8.12
N ASN A 232 -1.96 -4.03 7.33
CA ASN A 232 -0.71 -4.27 6.61
C ASN A 232 0.48 -4.52 7.56
N ILE A 233 0.54 -3.81 8.68
CA ILE A 233 1.53 -4.03 9.74
C ILE A 233 1.27 -5.36 10.44
N ALA A 234 0.01 -5.65 10.79
CA ALA A 234 -0.39 -6.87 11.49
C ALA A 234 0.01 -8.15 10.73
N VAL A 235 -0.30 -8.21 9.43
CA VAL A 235 0.05 -9.36 8.58
C VAL A 235 1.56 -9.59 8.53
N ARG A 236 2.37 -8.53 8.44
CA ARG A 236 3.84 -8.64 8.41
C ARG A 236 4.44 -9.02 9.76
N CYS A 237 3.81 -8.58 10.84
CA CYS A 237 4.22 -8.93 12.21
C CYS A 237 3.66 -10.29 12.65
N LYS A 238 2.72 -10.87 11.88
CA LYS A 238 2.02 -12.12 12.19
C LYS A 238 1.30 -12.04 13.55
N VAL A 239 0.57 -10.96 13.75
CA VAL A 239 -0.22 -10.73 14.97
C VAL A 239 -1.72 -10.79 14.67
N PRO A 240 -2.57 -11.01 15.68
CA PRO A 240 -4.01 -11.03 15.51
C PRO A 240 -4.57 -9.70 14.99
N ILE A 241 -5.61 -9.79 14.16
CA ILE A 241 -6.43 -8.67 13.72
C ILE A 241 -7.82 -8.90 14.32
N GLN A 242 -8.24 -7.97 15.17
CA GLN A 242 -9.51 -8.04 15.88
C GLN A 242 -10.47 -6.99 15.36
N VAL A 243 -11.76 -7.31 15.35
CA VAL A 243 -12.84 -6.40 14.95
C VAL A 243 -13.84 -6.32 16.08
N HIS A 244 -14.32 -5.11 16.37
CA HIS A 244 -15.36 -4.90 17.37
C HIS A 244 -16.67 -5.59 16.94
N ARG A 245 -17.31 -6.34 17.85
CA ARG A 245 -18.52 -7.14 17.55
C ARG A 245 -19.65 -6.32 16.96
N SER A 246 -19.92 -5.13 17.52
CA SER A 246 -21.01 -4.27 17.03
C SER A 246 -20.78 -3.80 15.59
N LEU A 247 -19.52 -3.54 15.23
CA LEU A 247 -19.12 -3.11 13.89
C LEU A 247 -19.24 -4.26 12.89
N ALA A 248 -18.77 -5.46 13.27
CA ALA A 248 -18.94 -6.67 12.48
C ALA A 248 -20.42 -6.99 12.22
N TYR A 249 -21.28 -6.79 13.22
CA TYR A 249 -22.72 -7.01 13.07
C TYR A 249 -23.39 -5.96 12.18
N SER A 250 -23.09 -4.67 12.39
CA SER A 250 -23.76 -3.56 11.68
C SER A 250 -23.36 -3.45 10.22
N ASP A 251 -22.07 -3.63 9.93
CA ASP A 251 -21.50 -3.36 8.60
C ASP A 251 -21.14 -4.65 7.85
N GLY A 252 -21.27 -5.79 8.53
CA GLY A 252 -20.99 -7.10 7.97
C GLY A 252 -21.93 -7.50 6.83
N ILE A 253 -21.37 -8.29 5.91
CA ILE A 253 -22.09 -8.94 4.81
C ILE A 253 -21.85 -10.45 4.89
N ARG A 254 -22.84 -11.24 4.48
CA ARG A 254 -22.75 -12.71 4.47
C ARG A 254 -22.77 -13.25 3.04
N PRO A 255 -21.92 -14.24 2.71
CA PRO A 255 -21.98 -14.93 1.43
C PRO A 255 -23.35 -15.56 1.21
N VAL A 256 -23.82 -15.53 -0.04
CA VAL A 256 -25.04 -16.24 -0.47
C VAL A 256 -24.64 -17.29 -1.48
N GLU A 257 -25.01 -18.53 -1.20
CA GLU A 257 -24.81 -19.60 -2.17
C GLU A 257 -25.60 -19.27 -3.45
N PRO A 258 -24.99 -19.45 -4.64
CA PRO A 258 -25.77 -19.37 -5.86
C PRO A 258 -26.86 -20.45 -5.78
N ALA A 259 -28.11 -20.06 -5.99
CA ALA A 259 -29.20 -21.00 -6.16
C ALA A 259 -28.76 -22.03 -7.21
N ARG A 260 -28.46 -23.25 -6.76
CA ARG A 260 -28.24 -24.37 -7.66
C ARG A 260 -29.56 -24.52 -8.38
N MET A 261 -29.60 -24.18 -9.67
CA MET A 261 -30.67 -24.68 -10.53
C MET A 261 -30.56 -26.19 -10.44
N ALA A 262 -31.43 -26.81 -9.66
CA ALA A 262 -31.58 -28.25 -9.65
C ALA A 262 -32.02 -28.63 -11.05
N VAL A 263 -31.06 -29.01 -11.89
CA VAL A 263 -31.37 -29.82 -13.07
C VAL A 263 -31.89 -31.11 -12.47
N ALA A 264 -33.21 -31.28 -12.51
CA ALA A 264 -33.86 -32.49 -12.06
C ALA A 264 -33.23 -33.67 -12.82
N ALA A 265 -32.34 -34.39 -12.14
CA ALA A 265 -31.88 -35.69 -12.59
C ALA A 265 -33.06 -36.65 -12.41
N GLY A 266 -33.83 -36.80 -13.48
CA GLY A 266 -34.94 -37.74 -13.58
C GLY A 266 -35.00 -38.30 -14.99
N LEU A 267 -34.68 -39.60 -15.07
CA LEU A 267 -34.92 -40.57 -16.16
C LEU A 267 -33.83 -40.73 -17.24
N SER A 268 -33.24 -41.91 -17.17
CA SER A 268 -32.48 -42.62 -18.19
C SER A 268 -33.32 -42.89 -19.44
N GLU A 269 -32.76 -42.60 -20.61
CA GLU A 269 -32.50 -43.58 -21.67
C GLU A 269 -31.57 -42.92 -22.69
N GLY A 270 -30.50 -43.61 -23.05
CA GLY A 270 -29.63 -43.15 -24.12
C GLY A 270 -30.39 -43.15 -25.44
N LEU A 271 -30.09 -42.19 -26.31
CA LEU A 271 -29.99 -42.36 -27.76
C LEU A 271 -29.54 -41.02 -28.39
N LEU A 272 -28.47 -41.14 -29.16
CA LEU A 272 -28.16 -40.40 -30.39
C LEU A 272 -28.11 -38.86 -30.37
N PHE A 273 -26.86 -38.40 -30.38
CA PHE A 273 -26.33 -37.40 -31.31
C PHE A 273 -27.04 -37.44 -32.68
N THR A 274 -27.99 -36.54 -32.95
CA THR A 274 -28.25 -35.98 -34.29
C THR A 274 -29.24 -34.81 -34.21
N GLU A 275 -28.90 -33.77 -34.97
CA GLU A 275 -29.79 -32.73 -35.51
C GLU A 275 -30.51 -31.80 -34.52
N LEU A 276 -29.84 -30.68 -34.27
CA LEU A 276 -30.49 -29.41 -33.94
C LEU A 276 -31.45 -29.00 -35.06
N ASP A 277 -32.68 -28.74 -34.65
CA ASP A 277 -33.71 -27.97 -35.36
C ASP A 277 -33.11 -26.77 -36.11
N ARG A 278 -33.34 -26.76 -37.43
CA ARG A 278 -33.28 -25.56 -38.26
C ARG A 278 -34.66 -24.91 -38.27
N PRO A 279 -34.77 -23.66 -37.82
CA PRO A 279 -35.71 -22.73 -38.41
C PRO A 279 -34.93 -21.71 -39.24
N ASP A 280 -35.31 -21.64 -40.51
CA ASP A 280 -35.02 -20.60 -41.50
C ASP A 280 -33.58 -20.47 -42.03
N GLY A 281 -33.42 -20.99 -43.25
CA GLY A 281 -32.23 -20.89 -44.08
C GLY A 281 -31.97 -19.48 -44.58
N GLN A 282 -31.28 -18.68 -43.76
CA GLN A 282 -30.60 -17.46 -44.20
C GLN A 282 -29.12 -17.52 -43.78
N PRO A 283 -28.15 -17.47 -44.72
CA PRO A 283 -26.74 -17.47 -44.36
C PRO A 283 -26.44 -16.24 -43.49
N CYS A 284 -25.85 -16.48 -42.31
CA CYS A 284 -25.27 -15.44 -41.46
C CYS A 284 -24.18 -14.69 -42.23
N VAL A 285 -24.60 -13.60 -42.88
CA VAL A 285 -23.87 -12.38 -43.25
C VAL A 285 -22.33 -12.48 -43.13
N GLU A 286 -21.74 -13.13 -44.12
CA GLU A 286 -20.33 -13.07 -44.51
C GLU A 286 -19.90 -11.62 -44.86
N GLU A 287 -20.83 -10.67 -44.98
CA GLU A 287 -20.55 -9.29 -45.42
C GLU A 287 -19.75 -8.46 -44.41
N ARG A 288 -19.90 -8.70 -43.09
CA ARG A 288 -19.17 -7.89 -42.08
C ARG A 288 -17.70 -8.26 -41.92
N TYR A 289 -17.30 -9.45 -42.37
CA TYR A 289 -15.89 -9.87 -42.32
C TYR A 289 -15.03 -9.13 -43.34
N LYS A 290 -15.60 -8.80 -44.51
CA LYS A 290 -14.89 -8.05 -45.56
C LYS A 290 -14.60 -6.61 -45.14
N ASP A 291 -15.56 -5.97 -44.47
CA ASP A 291 -15.35 -4.64 -43.92
C ASP A 291 -14.25 -4.66 -42.85
N ALA A 292 -14.33 -5.58 -41.90
CA ALA A 292 -13.31 -5.73 -40.86
C ALA A 292 -11.89 -5.98 -41.45
N ALA A 293 -11.78 -6.78 -42.52
CA ALA A 293 -10.53 -7.01 -43.23
C ALA A 293 -9.99 -5.73 -43.89
N SER A 294 -10.85 -4.98 -44.59
CA SER A 294 -10.50 -3.70 -45.23
C SER A 294 -9.96 -2.67 -44.23
N TRP A 295 -10.59 -2.57 -43.05
CA TRP A 295 -10.12 -1.68 -41.98
C TRP A 295 -8.78 -2.11 -41.39
N LYS A 296 -8.53 -3.43 -41.27
CA LYS A 296 -7.23 -3.96 -40.81
C LYS A 296 -6.10 -3.60 -41.78
N ASP A 297 -6.36 -3.72 -43.08
CA ASP A 297 -5.36 -3.45 -44.13
C ASP A 297 -5.06 -1.96 -44.24
N LYS A 298 -6.07 -1.08 -44.13
CA LYS A 298 -5.88 0.38 -44.04
C LYS A 298 -5.02 0.78 -42.85
N LEU A 299 -5.22 0.15 -41.69
CA LEU A 299 -4.42 0.42 -40.50
C LEU A 299 -2.96 -0.02 -40.67
N MET A 300 -2.72 -1.14 -41.36
CA MET A 300 -1.37 -1.60 -41.69
C MET A 300 -0.64 -0.64 -42.64
N GLN A 301 -1.32 -0.13 -43.67
CA GLN A 301 -0.73 0.86 -44.59
C GLN A 301 -0.34 2.16 -43.88
N LEU A 302 -1.19 2.67 -42.98
CA LEU A 302 -0.89 3.88 -42.20
C LEU A 302 0.29 3.67 -41.24
N ARG A 303 0.37 2.50 -40.59
CA ARG A 303 1.51 2.14 -39.73
C ARG A 303 2.81 2.03 -40.53
N SER A 304 2.77 1.46 -41.75
CA SER A 304 3.94 1.38 -42.62
C SER A 304 4.39 2.75 -43.12
N LYS A 305 3.46 3.64 -43.50
CA LYS A 305 3.78 5.02 -43.91
C LYS A 305 4.40 5.82 -42.76
N ARG A 306 3.93 5.64 -41.53
CA ARG A 306 4.50 6.32 -40.34
C ARG A 306 5.93 5.85 -40.04
N LYS A 307 6.29 4.62 -40.40
CA LYS A 307 7.64 4.06 -40.21
C LYS A 307 8.66 4.56 -41.25
N ASN A 308 8.19 5.11 -42.38
CA ASN A 308 9.05 5.68 -43.44
C ASN A 308 9.30 7.19 -43.28
N TRP A 309 8.75 7.83 -42.23
CA TRP A 309 8.94 9.25 -41.93
C TRP A 309 9.70 9.45 -40.59
N ALA A 310 10.39 8.42 -40.12
CA ALA A 310 11.27 8.46 -38.96
C ALA A 310 12.70 8.08 -39.38
#